data_AF-A0A377PG64-F1
#
_entry.id   AF-A0A377PG64-F1
#
_cell.length_a   1.000
_cell.length_b   1.000
_cell.length_c   1.000
_cell.angle_alpha   90.00
_cell.angle_beta   90.00
_cell.angle_gamma   90.00
#
_symmetry.space_group_name_H-M   'P 1'
#
loop_
_entity.id
_entity.type
_entity.pdbx_description
1 polymer ?
#
loop_
_entity_poly.entity_id
_entity_poly.type
_entity_poly.pdbx_seq_one_letter_code
_entity_poly.pdbx_strand_id
1 'polypeptide(L)'
;MSLSRRRFIQTSGLALCAGALPLRAHASGSQVSLPIPPLLESKRGQPLFLTLQRSHWAFMSGRKASAWGINGLYLGPTVRVYSGDDVKLIYSNRLPDPVSMEISGLQVPGALSGARRV
;
A
#
# COMPACT_ATOMS: atom_id res chain seq x y z
N MET A 1 -55.50 -34.36 5.99
CA MET A 1 -54.42 -35.36 5.75
C MET A 1 -53.75 -35.64 7.09
N SER A 2 -53.81 -36.88 7.62
CA SER A 2 -53.19 -37.17 8.93
C SER A 2 -51.70 -37.47 8.77
N LEU A 3 -50.86 -36.76 9.54
CA LEU A 3 -49.43 -37.01 9.60
C LEU A 3 -49.17 -38.19 10.53
N SER A 4 -48.62 -39.29 9.99
CA SER A 4 -48.19 -40.43 10.80
C SER A 4 -47.00 -40.05 11.70
N ARG A 5 -46.99 -40.52 12.95
CA ARG A 5 -45.96 -40.23 13.96
C ARG A 5 -44.53 -40.46 13.45
N ARG A 6 -44.33 -41.48 12.60
CA ARG A 6 -43.02 -41.80 11.98
C ARG A 6 -42.57 -40.71 11.00
N ARG A 7 -43.51 -40.20 10.20
CA ARG A 7 -43.24 -39.16 9.20
C ARG A 7 -42.97 -37.82 9.87
N PHE A 8 -43.63 -37.54 11.01
CA PHE A 8 -43.33 -36.39 11.84
C PHE A 8 -41.90 -36.46 12.41
N ILE A 9 -41.50 -37.57 13.04
CA ILE A 9 -40.14 -37.71 13.60
C ILE A 9 -39.07 -37.60 12.50
N GLN A 10 -39.28 -38.23 11.35
CA GLN A 10 -38.34 -38.17 10.23
C GLN A 10 -38.20 -36.76 9.65
N THR A 11 -39.31 -36.04 9.48
CA THR A 11 -39.28 -34.68 8.93
C THR A 11 -38.67 -33.67 9.91
N SER A 12 -39.00 -33.78 11.20
CA SER A 12 -38.40 -32.94 12.25
C SER A 12 -36.90 -33.19 12.38
N GLY A 13 -36.45 -34.45 12.32
CA GLY A 13 -35.03 -34.79 12.39
C GLY A 13 -34.22 -34.22 11.22
N LEU A 14 -34.74 -34.33 9.99
CA LEU A 14 -34.10 -33.75 8.81
C LEU A 14 -34.05 -32.21 8.86
N ALA A 15 -35.13 -31.55 9.30
CA ALA A 15 -35.15 -30.10 9.45
C ALA A 15 -34.12 -29.62 10.48
N LEU A 16 -33.96 -30.37 11.58
CA LEU A 16 -33.01 -30.04 12.64
C LEU A 16 -31.55 -30.24 12.19
N CYS A 17 -31.25 -31.30 11.44
CA CYS A 17 -29.93 -31.49 10.85
C CYS A 17 -29.59 -30.43 9.79
N ALA A 18 -30.57 -30.00 8.98
CA ALA A 18 -30.36 -28.94 7.99
C ALA A 18 -30.11 -27.57 8.65
N GLY A 19 -30.79 -27.27 9.76
CA GLY A 19 -30.58 -26.04 10.53
C GLY A 19 -29.28 -26.00 11.33
N ALA A 20 -28.70 -27.17 11.62
CA ALA A 20 -27.41 -27.31 12.33
C ALA A 20 -26.19 -27.22 11.40
N LEU A 21 -26.39 -27.11 10.08
CA LEU A 21 -25.30 -26.88 9.14
C LEU A 21 -24.69 -25.48 9.41
N PRO A 22 -23.37 -25.39 9.68
CA PRO A 22 -22.75 -24.09 9.92
C PRO A 22 -22.83 -23.24 8.65
N LEU A 23 -23.42 -22.05 8.77
CA LEU A 23 -23.40 -21.05 7.72
C LEU A 23 -21.95 -20.66 7.43
N ARG A 24 -21.47 -20.94 6.22
CA ARG A 24 -20.16 -20.45 5.77
C ARG A 24 -20.26 -18.96 5.48
N ALA A 25 -19.71 -18.15 6.36
CA ALA A 25 -19.45 -16.75 6.07
C ALA A 25 -18.26 -16.68 5.09
N HIS A 26 -18.52 -16.33 3.83
CA HIS A 26 -17.47 -15.97 2.89
C HIS A 26 -17.11 -14.49 3.11
N ALA A 27 -15.84 -14.21 3.38
CA ALA A 27 -15.32 -12.85 3.29
C ALA A 27 -15.37 -12.43 1.81
N SER A 28 -16.45 -11.77 1.40
CA SER A 28 -16.55 -11.18 0.07
C SER A 28 -15.85 -9.83 0.08
N GLY A 29 -14.57 -9.84 -0.23
CA GLY A 29 -13.77 -8.64 -0.44
C GLY A 29 -12.87 -8.89 -1.64
N SER A 30 -13.09 -8.13 -2.72
CA SER A 30 -12.10 -8.04 -3.79
C SER A 30 -10.82 -7.46 -3.19
N GLN A 31 -9.87 -8.32 -2.84
CA GLN A 31 -8.59 -7.90 -2.28
C GLN A 31 -7.83 -7.13 -3.36
N VAL A 32 -7.58 -5.84 -3.12
CA VAL A 32 -6.82 -5.00 -4.05
C VAL A 32 -5.38 -5.50 -4.05
N SER A 33 -4.84 -5.76 -5.24
CA SER A 33 -3.44 -6.15 -5.41
C SER A 33 -2.53 -5.07 -4.81
N LEU A 34 -1.50 -5.51 -4.08
CA LEU A 34 -0.57 -4.60 -3.44
C LEU A 34 0.21 -3.82 -4.52
N PRO A 35 0.18 -2.48 -4.49
CA PRO A 35 0.95 -1.68 -5.42
C PRO A 35 2.43 -1.77 -5.06
N ILE A 36 3.23 -2.25 -6.00
CA ILE A 36 4.68 -2.35 -5.87
C ILE A 36 5.29 -1.04 -6.38
N PRO A 37 6.02 -0.28 -5.55
CA PRO A 37 6.70 0.93 -6.00
C PRO A 37 7.75 0.61 -7.08
N PRO A 38 7.91 1.48 -8.10
CA PRO A 38 8.93 1.28 -9.11
C PRO A 38 10.32 1.42 -8.50
N LEU A 39 11.23 0.56 -8.98
CA LEU A 39 12.61 0.53 -8.56
C LEU A 39 13.40 1.61 -9.31
N LEU A 40 14.05 2.51 -8.56
CA LEU A 40 14.86 3.59 -9.07
C LEU A 40 16.32 3.35 -8.68
N GLU A 41 17.17 3.20 -9.68
CA GLU A 41 18.58 2.84 -9.54
C GLU A 41 19.48 3.74 -10.36
N SER A 42 20.67 4.02 -9.82
CA SER A 42 21.71 4.73 -10.55
C SER A 42 22.30 3.80 -11.61
N LYS A 43 21.86 3.94 -12.86
CA LYS A 43 22.47 3.23 -13.98
C LYS A 43 23.71 3.99 -14.44
N ARG A 44 24.90 3.44 -14.22
CA ARG A 44 26.17 4.01 -14.71
C ARG A 44 26.44 5.44 -14.19
N GLY A 45 26.16 5.69 -12.91
CA GLY A 45 26.38 7.00 -12.29
C GLY A 45 25.37 8.08 -12.70
N GLN A 46 24.26 7.70 -13.33
CA GLN A 46 23.19 8.66 -13.65
C GLN A 46 22.55 9.22 -12.38
N PRO A 47 22.22 10.52 -12.37
CA PRO A 47 21.55 11.12 -11.23
C PRO A 47 20.13 10.55 -11.05
N LEU A 48 19.73 10.41 -9.79
CA LEU A 48 18.39 10.01 -9.40
C LEU A 48 17.53 11.25 -9.16
N PHE A 49 16.45 11.38 -9.94
CA PHE A 49 15.52 12.50 -9.83
C PHE A 49 14.34 12.13 -8.93
N LEU A 50 14.14 12.93 -7.88
CA LEU A 50 13.07 12.78 -6.90
C LEU A 50 12.28 14.10 -6.84
N THR A 51 11.14 14.12 -7.53
CA THR A 51 10.26 15.29 -7.59
C THR A 51 9.12 15.15 -6.59
N LEU A 52 9.12 15.98 -5.54
CA LEU A 52 8.01 16.06 -4.59
C LEU A 52 6.87 16.83 -5.24
N GLN A 53 5.71 16.20 -5.39
CA GLN A 53 4.55 16.80 -6.03
C GLN A 53 3.23 16.22 -5.52
N ARG A 54 2.12 16.87 -5.85
CA ARG A 54 0.79 16.32 -5.61
C ARG A 54 0.56 15.12 -6.54
N SER A 55 -0.03 14.06 -5.99
CA SER A 55 -0.45 12.86 -6.69
C SER A 55 -1.92 12.57 -6.39
N HIS A 56 -2.56 11.74 -7.22
CA HIS A 56 -3.93 11.28 -6.98
C HIS A 56 -3.90 9.80 -6.70
N TRP A 57 -4.42 9.39 -5.54
CA TRP A 57 -4.36 8.01 -5.09
C TRP A 57 -5.74 7.51 -4.66
N ALA A 58 -6.04 6.25 -5.00
CA ALA A 58 -7.28 5.59 -4.60
C ALA A 58 -7.00 4.69 -3.38
N PHE A 59 -7.29 5.20 -2.19
CA PHE A 59 -7.19 4.42 -0.95
C PHE A 59 -8.29 3.37 -0.84
N MET A 60 -9.44 3.63 -1.45
CA MET A 60 -10.58 2.72 -1.54
C MET A 60 -11.08 2.69 -2.99
N SER A 61 -11.66 1.56 -3.39
CA SER A 61 -12.24 1.40 -4.72
C SER A 61 -13.26 2.52 -5.01
N GLY A 62 -13.04 3.22 -6.12
CA GLY A 62 -13.97 4.23 -6.64
C GLY A 62 -13.77 5.68 -6.18
N ARG A 63 -12.84 5.98 -5.25
CA ARG A 63 -12.55 7.38 -4.85
C ARG A 63 -11.06 7.70 -4.87
N LYS A 64 -10.68 8.70 -5.67
CA LYS A 64 -9.33 9.27 -5.68
C LYS A 64 -9.28 10.46 -4.74
N ALA A 65 -8.25 10.49 -3.89
CA ALA A 65 -7.93 11.64 -3.05
C ALA A 65 -6.63 12.30 -3.55
N SER A 66 -6.53 13.61 -3.37
CA SER A 66 -5.25 14.31 -3.53
C SER A 66 -4.33 13.90 -2.38
N ALA A 67 -3.15 13.41 -2.73
CA ALA A 67 -2.10 13.05 -1.79
C ALA A 67 -0.80 13.74 -2.21
N TRP A 68 0.22 13.63 -1.37
CA TRP A 68 1.58 14.01 -1.73
C TRP A 68 2.40 12.75 -2.00
N GLY A 69 3.41 12.91 -2.84
CA GLY A 69 4.45 11.90 -2.96
C GLY A 69 5.50 12.30 -3.98
N ILE A 70 6.27 11.30 -4.39
CA ILE A 70 7.48 11.49 -5.19
C ILE A 70 7.25 10.90 -6.57
N ASN A 71 7.66 11.64 -7.61
CA ASN A 71 7.55 11.26 -9.02
C ASN A 71 6.11 10.92 -9.45
N GLY A 72 5.11 11.54 -8.80
CA GLY A 72 3.69 11.42 -9.18
C GLY A 72 2.98 10.22 -8.54
N LEU A 73 3.67 9.48 -7.68
CA LEU A 73 3.10 8.38 -6.91
C LEU A 73 2.60 8.85 -5.55
N TYR A 74 1.75 8.06 -4.91
CA TYR A 74 1.60 8.12 -3.46
C TYR A 74 2.82 7.45 -2.84
N LEU A 75 3.39 8.06 -1.80
CA LEU A 75 4.72 7.74 -1.27
C LEU A 75 5.82 8.10 -2.29
N GLY A 76 6.42 7.12 -2.97
CA GLY A 76 7.53 7.34 -3.87
C GLY A 76 8.11 6.03 -4.41
N PRO A 77 9.13 6.12 -5.29
CA PRO A 77 9.85 4.95 -5.79
C PRO A 77 10.71 4.29 -4.70
N THR A 78 11.04 3.02 -4.89
CA THR A 78 12.07 2.34 -4.10
C THR A 78 13.43 2.70 -4.67
N VAL A 79 14.24 3.46 -3.95
CA VAL A 79 15.61 3.78 -4.36
C VAL A 79 16.54 2.65 -3.96
N ARG A 80 17.31 2.11 -4.90
CA ARG A 80 18.35 1.12 -4.65
C ARG A 80 19.72 1.66 -5.04
N VAL A 81 20.66 1.51 -4.12
CA VAL A 81 22.06 1.94 -4.22
C VAL A 81 22.95 0.82 -3.69
N TYR A 82 24.21 0.77 -4.13
CA TYR A 82 25.17 -0.21 -3.65
C TYR A 82 26.22 0.44 -2.73
N SER A 83 26.81 -0.36 -1.84
CA SER A 83 27.90 0.11 -0.98
C SER A 83 29.12 0.49 -1.83
N GLY A 84 29.66 1.68 -1.58
CA GLY A 84 30.77 2.24 -2.36
C GLY A 84 30.35 3.07 -3.57
N ASP A 85 29.05 3.18 -3.87
CA ASP A 85 28.56 4.04 -4.95
C ASP A 85 28.50 5.52 -4.51
N ASP A 86 29.04 6.41 -5.34
CA ASP A 86 28.76 7.83 -5.28
C ASP A 86 27.48 8.15 -6.06
N VAL A 87 26.36 8.29 -5.34
CA VAL A 87 25.05 8.51 -5.96
C VAL A 87 24.65 9.98 -5.90
N LYS A 88 24.36 10.56 -7.07
CA LYS A 88 23.84 11.93 -7.17
C LYS A 88 22.31 11.93 -7.06
N LEU A 89 21.78 12.34 -5.91
CA LEU A 89 20.35 12.56 -5.72
C LEU A 89 19.97 14.02 -6.03
N ILE A 90 18.92 14.22 -6.81
CA ILE A 90 18.39 15.53 -7.18
C ILE A 90 16.94 15.61 -6.72
N TYR A 91 16.72 16.38 -5.65
CA TYR A 91 15.40 16.68 -5.13
C TYR A 91 14.82 17.93 -5.82
N SER A 92 13.56 17.86 -6.26
CA SER A 92 12.82 18.99 -6.79
C SER A 92 11.51 19.15 -6.03
N ASN A 93 11.34 20.25 -5.31
CA ASN A 93 10.09 20.56 -4.61
C ASN A 93 9.12 21.28 -5.55
N ARG A 94 7.98 20.65 -5.84
CA ARG A 94 6.83 21.26 -6.56
C ARG A 94 5.58 21.34 -5.69
N LEU A 95 5.72 21.17 -4.38
CA LEU A 95 4.67 21.40 -3.39
C LEU A 95 4.60 22.89 -3.04
N PRO A 96 3.45 23.38 -2.55
CA PRO A 96 3.30 24.79 -2.17
C PRO A 96 4.11 25.17 -0.93
N ASP A 97 4.47 24.19 -0.10
CA ASP A 97 5.14 24.39 1.18
C ASP A 97 6.64 24.06 1.11
N PRO A 98 7.49 24.70 1.93
CA PRO A 98 8.89 24.33 2.05
C PRO A 98 9.02 22.93 2.67
N VAL A 99 9.91 22.10 2.11
CA VAL A 99 10.13 20.72 2.55
C VAL A 99 11.61 20.43 2.69
N SER A 100 11.97 19.70 3.74
CA SER A 100 13.27 19.05 3.93
C SER A 100 13.11 17.53 3.80
N MET A 101 14.08 16.85 3.20
CA MET A 101 14.08 15.40 3.03
C MET A 101 15.32 14.79 3.67
N GLU A 102 15.12 13.72 4.43
CA GLU A 102 16.18 12.95 5.07
C GLU A 102 16.00 11.46 4.76
N ILE A 103 17.10 10.73 4.67
CA ILE A 103 17.12 9.28 4.51
C ILE A 103 17.48 8.65 5.85
N SER A 104 16.46 8.17 6.56
CA SER A 104 16.66 7.53 7.86
C SER A 104 17.59 6.32 7.75
N GLY A 105 18.64 6.30 8.57
CA GLY A 105 19.63 5.22 8.62
C GLY A 105 20.75 5.31 7.58
N LEU A 106 20.74 6.31 6.70
CA LEU A 106 21.84 6.52 5.76
C LEU A 106 23.05 7.10 6.50
N GLN A 107 24.20 6.42 6.40
CA GLN A 107 25.46 6.86 7.00
C GLN A 107 26.14 7.87 6.09
N VAL A 108 25.84 9.16 6.29
CA VAL A 108 26.45 10.27 5.55
C VAL A 108 26.84 11.41 6.50
N PRO A 109 27.83 12.26 6.14
CA PRO A 109 28.12 13.48 6.87
C PRO A 109 26.85 14.34 7.06
N GLY A 110 26.73 15.02 8.20
CA GLY A 110 25.53 15.80 8.53
C GLY A 110 25.17 16.90 7.53
N ALA A 111 26.12 17.38 6.73
CA ALA A 111 25.86 18.31 5.62
C ALA A 111 24.96 17.70 4.51
N LEU A 112 24.86 16.37 4.43
CA LEU A 112 24.12 15.63 3.41
C LEU A 112 22.84 14.96 3.94
N SER A 113 22.61 14.94 5.26
CA SER A 113 21.42 14.29 5.86
C SER A 113 20.12 15.02 5.50
N GLY A 114 20.20 16.32 5.15
CA GLY A 114 19.02 17.12 4.82
C GLY A 114 18.18 17.51 6.04
N ALA A 115 18.53 17.04 7.24
CA ALA A 115 17.98 17.52 8.50
C ALA A 115 18.31 19.01 8.71
N ARG A 116 17.36 19.74 9.30
CA ARG A 116 17.58 21.12 9.73
C ARG A 116 18.68 21.13 10.79
N ARG A 117 19.76 21.89 10.55
CA ARG A 117 20.70 22.26 11.62
C ARG A 117 19.90 23.07 12.66
N VAL A 118 19.74 22.50 13.84
CA VAL A 118 19.29 23.21 15.05
C VAL A 118 20.52 23.77 15.74
#